data_AF-A0A3L7BBC7-F1
#
_entry.id   AF-A0A3L7BBC7-F1
#
_cell.length_a   1.000
_cell.length_b   1.000
_cell.length_c   1.000
_cell.angle_alpha   90.00
_cell.angle_beta   90.00
_cell.angle_gamma   90.00
#
_symmetry.space_group_name_H-M   'P 1'
#
loop_
_entity.id
_entity.type
_entity.pdbx_description
1 polymer ?
#
loop_
_entity_poly.entity_id
_entity_poly.type
_entity_poly.pdbx_seq_one_letter_code
_entity_poly.pdbx_strand_id
1 'polypeptide(L)'
;MSPLHRADTQSGSPVEEFGRDDAYPLIRDERACIVTALRLGWWMADAYHQGQHAELGPAAEAGSPAPPAKLSNFTEMSAPRRMGMYLDGVDVALGQIAELTRHAGPLPETSATRARLPDLDRPGPVDPGPLLLALDDLNMEVLRWAMATNHRVGLAYRLGRSLADTVRPGDAAQLARRFGGRQIQISRWLEELATVLPPYSAAVVRRSLATWANAVDQAGRGDPAAPTLADLARELRNQGDLWRGVLTGGLHPRDLLDEEDYAVVARNLIIRDRRLVAQAARGIFWPVLVPLLAVLFAVVGGSAAAAAGSPTTRATVALLGLGAGLAAIWRSVSGPALAVAAEVNRPLLDSELAARMAVRVDRPLATARQAAGATARRSRQRRPAEPDRRSKYVAPLSRADLP
;
A
#
# COMPACT_ATOMS: atom_id res chain seq x y z
N MET A 1 64.44 -10.29 22.87
CA MET A 1 64.43 -11.63 23.47
C MET A 1 62.98 -12.07 23.68
N SER A 2 62.52 -13.04 22.90
CA SER A 2 61.52 -14.05 23.31
C SER A 2 62.32 -15.29 23.72
N PRO A 3 61.81 -16.27 24.53
CA PRO A 3 60.49 -16.89 24.30
C PRO A 3 59.75 -17.61 25.48
N LEU A 4 58.49 -18.00 25.18
CA LEU A 4 57.77 -19.28 25.44
C LEU A 4 57.21 -19.71 26.84
N HIS A 5 55.85 -19.76 26.92
CA HIS A 5 54.95 -20.93 27.14
C HIS A 5 53.51 -20.42 27.42
N ARG A 6 52.47 -20.56 26.58
CA ARG A 6 51.59 -21.73 26.21
C ARG A 6 51.01 -22.44 27.45
N ALA A 7 49.70 -22.66 27.66
CA ALA A 7 48.61 -23.13 26.78
C ALA A 7 47.22 -22.74 27.36
N ASP A 8 46.27 -22.28 26.53
CA ASP A 8 45.05 -22.97 26.04
C ASP A 8 44.05 -23.51 27.09
N THR A 9 42.82 -22.97 27.04
CA THR A 9 41.57 -23.77 26.93
C THR A 9 40.49 -22.93 26.24
N GLN A 10 40.16 -23.35 25.02
CA GLN A 10 39.03 -22.92 24.21
C GLN A 10 37.69 -23.35 24.83
N SER A 11 36.71 -22.45 24.83
CA SER A 11 35.29 -22.79 24.64
C SER A 11 34.58 -21.57 24.02
N GLY A 12 34.96 -21.27 22.79
CA GLY A 12 34.22 -20.36 21.92
C GLY A 12 33.34 -21.20 21.01
N SER A 13 32.03 -21.10 21.19
CA SER A 13 31.04 -21.63 20.25
C SER A 13 31.33 -21.08 18.85
N PRO A 14 31.40 -21.91 17.79
CA PRO A 14 31.35 -21.40 16.44
C PRO A 14 29.90 -20.99 16.19
N VAL A 15 29.59 -19.72 16.40
CA VAL A 15 28.46 -19.14 15.67
C VAL A 15 28.96 -19.09 14.24
N GLU A 16 28.53 -20.10 13.46
CA GLU A 16 28.59 -20.07 12.01
C GLU A 16 28.12 -18.70 11.54
N GLU A 17 29.08 -17.93 11.06
CA GLU A 17 28.90 -16.72 10.30
C GLU A 17 28.22 -17.14 8.99
N PHE A 18 26.90 -17.35 9.05
CA PHE A 18 26.05 -17.52 7.89
C PHE A 18 26.36 -16.36 6.94
N GLY A 19 26.78 -16.73 5.73
CA GLY A 19 27.38 -15.86 4.73
C GLY A 19 26.80 -14.45 4.75
N ARG A 20 27.69 -13.48 4.96
CA ARG A 20 27.43 -12.08 4.65
C ARG A 20 27.03 -12.03 3.18
N ASP A 21 25.74 -11.89 2.96
CA ASP A 21 25.06 -12.03 1.67
C ASP A 21 25.47 -10.87 0.76
N ASP A 22 26.40 -11.11 -0.16
CA ASP A 22 26.85 -10.13 -1.16
C ASP A 22 25.70 -9.62 -2.05
N ALA A 23 24.53 -10.27 -2.02
CA ALA A 23 23.31 -9.80 -2.68
C ALA A 23 22.61 -8.65 -1.94
N TYR A 24 22.81 -8.52 -0.62
CA TYR A 24 22.09 -7.54 0.20
C TYR A 24 22.42 -6.07 -0.14
N PRO A 25 23.71 -5.69 -0.38
CA PRO A 25 24.05 -4.36 -0.86
C PRO A 25 23.47 -4.06 -2.24
N LEU A 26 23.52 -5.03 -3.16
CA LEU A 26 23.00 -4.88 -4.53
C LEU A 26 21.48 -4.65 -4.54
N ILE A 27 20.72 -5.37 -3.71
CA ILE A 27 19.27 -5.18 -3.58
C ILE A 27 18.94 -3.82 -2.96
N ARG A 28 19.76 -3.34 -2.03
CA ARG A 28 19.58 -2.02 -1.40
C ARG A 28 19.80 -0.91 -2.41
N ASP A 29 20.83 -1.01 -3.24
CA ASP A 29 21.15 -0.04 -4.27
C ASP A 29 20.10 -0.05 -5.39
N GLU A 30 19.64 -1.24 -5.81
CA GLU A 30 18.54 -1.38 -6.77
C GLU A 30 17.25 -0.75 -6.22
N ARG A 31 16.86 -1.05 -4.98
CA ARG A 31 15.69 -0.44 -4.35
C ARG A 31 15.80 1.08 -4.29
N ALA A 32 16.94 1.61 -3.88
CA ALA A 32 17.18 3.06 -3.83
C ALA A 32 16.97 3.68 -5.22
N CYS A 33 17.52 3.04 -6.26
CA CYS A 33 17.39 3.49 -7.64
C CYS A 33 15.92 3.50 -8.11
N ILE A 34 15.17 2.43 -7.82
CA ILE A 34 13.76 2.30 -8.17
C ILE A 34 12.91 3.35 -7.47
N VAL A 35 13.16 3.59 -6.18
CA VAL A 35 12.46 4.62 -5.40
C VAL A 35 12.76 6.03 -5.94
N THR A 36 14.02 6.32 -6.28
CA THR A 36 14.41 7.60 -6.88
C THR A 36 13.74 7.82 -8.23
N ALA A 37 13.71 6.81 -9.10
CA ALA A 37 13.03 6.88 -10.39
C ALA A 37 11.52 7.09 -10.25
N LEU A 38 10.88 6.41 -9.28
CA LEU A 38 9.47 6.61 -8.97
C LEU A 38 9.19 8.05 -8.51
N ARG A 39 10.02 8.60 -7.62
CA ARG A 39 9.92 10.00 -7.17
C ARG A 39 10.11 10.97 -8.32
N LEU A 40 11.09 10.73 -9.19
CA LEU A 40 11.34 11.54 -10.38
C LEU A 40 10.11 11.59 -11.30
N GLY A 41 9.48 10.44 -11.58
CA GLY A 41 8.25 10.40 -12.36
C GLY A 41 7.11 11.20 -11.73
N TRP A 42 6.98 11.13 -10.41
CA TRP A 42 5.99 11.91 -9.67
C TRP A 42 6.28 13.42 -9.74
N TRP A 43 7.53 13.84 -9.56
CA TRP A 43 7.96 15.23 -9.66
C TRP A 43 7.78 15.79 -11.06
N MET A 44 8.05 15.02 -12.11
CA MET A 44 7.81 15.45 -13.48
C MET A 44 6.31 15.74 -13.72
N ALA A 45 5.43 14.90 -13.18
CA ALA A 45 3.99 15.16 -13.20
C ALA A 45 3.59 16.39 -12.37
N ASP A 46 4.24 16.63 -11.22
CA ASP A 46 4.02 17.83 -10.41
C ASP A 46 4.44 19.11 -11.16
N ALA A 47 5.60 19.07 -11.82
CA ALA A 47 6.12 20.17 -12.62
C ALA A 47 5.16 20.51 -13.77
N TYR A 48 4.76 19.50 -14.55
CA TYR A 48 3.81 19.70 -15.65
C TYR A 48 2.47 20.27 -15.16
N HIS A 49 1.90 19.72 -14.09
CA HIS A 49 0.67 20.22 -13.50
C HIS A 49 0.80 21.66 -12.98
N GLN A 50 1.93 22.00 -12.35
CA GLN A 50 2.22 23.36 -11.93
C GLN A 50 2.28 24.31 -13.13
N GLY A 51 2.92 23.90 -14.25
CA GLY A 51 2.96 24.69 -15.47
C GLY A 51 1.58 24.94 -16.09
N GLN A 52 0.64 24.01 -15.94
CA GLN A 52 -0.73 24.14 -16.46
C GLN A 52 -1.60 25.11 -15.66
N HIS A 53 -1.41 25.17 -14.34
CA HIS A 53 -2.33 25.87 -13.44
C HIS A 53 -1.74 27.07 -12.73
N ALA A 54 -0.43 27.26 -12.77
CA ALA A 54 0.18 28.42 -12.18
C ALA A 54 -0.05 29.66 -13.04
N GLU A 55 -0.45 30.75 -12.38
CA GLU A 55 -0.23 32.09 -12.92
C GLU A 55 1.29 32.32 -12.93
N LEU A 56 1.92 32.06 -14.07
CA LEU A 56 3.36 32.23 -14.29
C LEU A 56 3.76 33.71 -14.49
N GLY A 57 2.82 34.64 -14.29
CA GLY A 57 3.07 36.07 -14.30
C GLY A 57 3.72 36.55 -12.99
N PRO A 58 4.25 37.79 -12.97
CA PRO A 58 4.72 38.41 -11.73
C PRO A 58 3.55 38.47 -10.73
N ALA A 59 3.80 38.01 -9.50
CA ALA A 59 2.82 38.16 -8.42
C ALA A 59 2.48 39.65 -8.29
N ALA A 60 1.18 39.96 -8.16
CA ALA A 60 0.66 41.34 -8.05
C ALA A 60 1.18 42.13 -6.83
N GLU A 61 2.09 41.57 -6.04
CA GLU A 61 2.78 42.21 -4.92
C GLU A 61 4.26 42.43 -5.25
N ALA A 62 4.57 43.18 -6.31
CA ALA A 62 5.87 43.82 -6.46
C ALA A 62 5.97 45.03 -5.51
N GLY A 63 5.80 44.78 -4.21
CA GLY A 63 6.26 45.68 -3.16
C GLY A 63 7.78 45.62 -3.10
N SER A 64 8.41 46.75 -2.79
CA SER A 64 9.88 46.90 -2.67
C SER A 64 10.57 45.70 -1.99
N PRO A 65 11.82 45.37 -2.37
CA PRO A 65 12.57 44.25 -1.81
C PRO A 65 12.95 44.50 -0.34
N ALA A 66 11.98 44.39 0.55
CA ALA A 66 12.21 44.29 1.97
C ALA A 66 12.56 42.84 2.30
N PRO A 67 13.54 42.58 3.17
CA PRO A 67 13.81 41.23 3.64
C PRO A 67 12.54 40.65 4.28
N PRO A 68 12.17 39.39 3.98
CA PRO A 68 10.97 38.80 4.54
C PRO A 68 11.12 38.66 6.05
N ALA A 69 10.06 38.96 6.80
CA ALA A 69 10.07 38.90 8.27
C ALA A 69 10.28 37.48 8.85
N LYS A 70 10.14 36.45 8.01
CA LYS A 70 10.36 35.04 8.33
C LYS A 70 10.91 34.30 7.12
N LEU A 71 11.50 33.12 7.33
CA LEU A 71 11.86 32.22 6.23
C LEU A 71 10.59 31.82 5.48
N SER A 72 10.58 32.00 4.16
CA SER A 72 9.44 31.66 3.31
C SER A 72 9.25 30.16 3.26
N ASN A 73 8.01 29.73 3.47
CA ASN A 73 7.65 28.32 3.31
C ASN A 73 7.49 27.95 1.82
N PHE A 74 7.51 26.65 1.52
CA PHE A 74 7.25 26.15 0.16
C PHE A 74 5.91 26.65 -0.42
N THR A 75 4.89 26.82 0.43
CA THR A 75 3.58 27.35 0.01
C THR A 75 3.64 28.79 -0.45
N GLU A 76 4.54 29.59 0.12
CA GLU A 76 4.74 31.02 -0.14
C GLU A 76 5.69 31.27 -1.33
N MET A 77 6.23 30.20 -1.93
CA MET A 77 7.13 30.28 -3.07
C MET A 77 6.38 30.64 -4.35
N SER A 78 6.90 31.64 -5.09
CA SER A 78 6.36 32.01 -6.41
C SER A 78 6.39 30.84 -7.39
N ALA A 79 5.46 30.84 -8.35
CA ALA A 79 5.35 29.74 -9.31
C ALA A 79 6.64 29.47 -10.12
N PRO A 80 7.36 30.50 -10.63
CA PRO A 80 8.61 30.26 -11.36
C PRO A 80 9.71 29.67 -10.47
N ARG A 81 9.84 30.14 -9.22
CA ARG A 81 10.81 29.59 -8.25
C ARG A 81 10.48 28.15 -7.90
N ARG A 82 9.19 27.83 -7.76
CA ARG A 82 8.70 26.47 -7.52
C ARG A 82 8.99 25.54 -8.69
N MET A 83 8.84 26.02 -9.92
CA MET A 83 9.22 25.28 -11.11
C MET A 83 10.73 25.04 -11.17
N GLY A 84 11.55 26.06 -10.86
CA GLY A 84 13.00 25.90 -10.74
C GLY A 84 13.39 24.81 -9.76
N MET A 85 12.76 24.77 -8.58
CA MET A 85 12.97 23.72 -7.57
C MET A 85 12.62 22.32 -8.09
N TYR A 86 11.56 22.17 -8.89
CA TYR A 86 11.24 20.87 -9.50
C TYR A 86 12.34 20.44 -10.49
N LEU A 87 12.84 21.36 -11.32
CA LEU A 87 13.93 21.08 -12.27
C LEU A 87 15.24 20.75 -11.56
N ASP A 88 15.56 21.44 -10.45
CA ASP A 88 16.72 21.09 -9.60
C ASP A 88 16.57 19.66 -9.05
N GLY A 89 15.35 19.28 -8.62
CA GLY A 89 15.05 17.92 -8.19
C GLY A 89 15.22 16.89 -9.31
N VAL A 90 14.88 17.24 -10.55
CA VAL A 90 15.09 16.38 -11.73
C VAL A 90 16.59 16.12 -11.94
N ASP A 91 17.42 17.17 -11.95
CA ASP A 91 18.87 17.03 -12.16
C ASP A 91 19.51 16.15 -11.07
N VAL A 92 19.16 16.39 -9.80
CA VAL A 92 19.65 15.57 -8.68
C VAL A 92 19.24 14.11 -8.80
N ALA A 93 17.97 13.85 -9.13
CA ALA A 93 17.47 12.48 -9.27
C ALA A 93 18.13 11.73 -10.44
N LEU A 94 18.34 12.41 -11.58
CA LEU A 94 19.05 11.83 -12.72
C LEU A 94 20.49 11.47 -12.37
N GLY A 95 21.21 12.35 -11.68
CA GLY A 95 22.57 12.07 -11.18
C GLY A 95 22.62 10.87 -10.25
N GLN A 96 21.70 10.79 -9.27
CA GLN A 96 21.61 9.65 -8.35
C GLN A 96 21.30 8.32 -9.06
N ILE A 97 20.38 8.33 -10.02
CA ILE A 97 20.05 7.12 -10.80
C ILE A 97 21.26 6.70 -11.64
N ALA A 98 21.98 7.65 -12.24
CA ALA A 98 23.18 7.36 -13.02
C ALA A 98 24.27 6.73 -12.15
N GLU A 99 24.50 7.27 -10.95
CA GLU A 99 25.46 6.70 -9.98
C GLU A 99 25.07 5.27 -9.57
N LEU A 100 23.81 5.07 -9.16
CA LEU A 100 23.31 3.76 -8.71
C LEU A 100 23.29 2.71 -9.82
N THR A 101 23.12 3.12 -11.08
CA THR A 101 23.18 2.22 -12.24
C THR A 101 24.56 2.16 -12.90
N ARG A 102 25.55 2.89 -12.36
CA ARG A 102 26.91 3.03 -12.92
C ARG A 102 26.89 3.46 -14.40
N HIS A 103 25.95 4.30 -14.76
CA HIS A 103 25.81 4.85 -16.10
C HIS A 103 26.89 5.91 -16.37
N ALA A 104 27.62 5.77 -17.48
CA ALA A 104 28.71 6.67 -17.87
C ALA A 104 28.37 7.55 -19.10
N GLY A 105 27.13 7.50 -19.59
CA GLY A 105 26.66 8.28 -20.74
C GLY A 105 26.08 9.64 -20.38
N PRO A 106 25.70 10.44 -21.40
CA PRO A 106 25.06 11.74 -21.18
C PRO A 106 23.70 11.57 -20.50
N LEU A 107 23.39 12.49 -19.59
CA LEU A 107 22.11 12.57 -18.90
C LEU A 107 21.15 13.51 -19.65
N PRO A 108 19.82 13.30 -19.53
CA PRO A 108 18.84 14.30 -19.96
C PRO A 108 19.11 15.66 -19.28
N GLU A 109 18.98 16.75 -20.04
CA GLU A 109 19.27 18.11 -19.55
C GLU A 109 18.01 18.92 -19.29
N THR A 110 17.96 19.64 -18.17
CA THR A 110 16.85 20.58 -17.88
C THR A 110 17.05 21.96 -18.49
N SER A 111 18.19 22.22 -19.15
CA SER A 111 18.61 23.52 -19.68
C SER A 111 17.58 24.15 -20.63
N ALA A 112 17.06 23.37 -21.57
CA ALA A 112 16.04 23.81 -22.53
C ALA A 112 14.73 24.22 -21.85
N THR A 113 14.30 23.48 -20.82
CA THR A 113 13.10 23.82 -20.04
C THR A 113 13.33 25.05 -19.16
N ARG A 114 14.51 25.17 -18.53
CA ARG A 114 14.89 26.33 -17.71
C ARG A 114 14.88 27.62 -18.53
N ALA A 115 15.34 27.58 -19.78
CA ALA A 115 15.32 28.72 -20.69
C ALA A 115 13.90 29.21 -21.04
N ARG A 116 12.85 28.42 -20.75
CA ARG A 116 11.44 28.79 -20.94
C ARG A 116 10.77 29.28 -19.66
N LEU A 117 11.49 29.31 -18.54
CA LEU A 117 10.95 29.93 -17.33
C LEU A 117 10.84 31.44 -17.54
N PRO A 118 9.76 32.05 -17.03
CA PRO A 118 9.60 33.49 -17.13
C PRO A 118 10.71 34.20 -16.34
N ASP A 119 11.27 35.22 -16.98
CA ASP A 119 12.19 36.14 -16.34
C ASP A 119 11.45 36.92 -15.26
N LEU A 120 11.86 36.75 -14.00
CA LEU A 120 11.23 37.41 -12.85
C LEU A 120 11.34 38.93 -12.92
N ASP A 121 12.31 39.46 -13.69
CA ASP A 121 12.56 40.88 -13.84
C ASP A 121 11.78 41.51 -15.02
N ARG A 122 11.12 40.70 -15.86
CA ARG A 122 10.34 41.18 -17.01
C ARG A 122 8.83 40.99 -16.79
N PRO A 123 8.07 42.06 -16.53
CA PRO A 123 6.62 41.95 -16.38
C PRO A 123 5.93 41.69 -17.72
N GLY A 124 5.08 40.67 -17.77
CA GLY A 124 4.20 40.38 -18.90
C GLY A 124 3.41 39.08 -18.72
N PRO A 125 2.27 38.91 -19.42
CA PRO A 125 1.60 37.62 -19.49
C PRO A 125 2.49 36.61 -20.20
N VAL A 126 2.75 35.49 -19.54
CA VAL A 126 3.62 34.42 -20.06
C VAL A 126 2.71 33.32 -20.59
N ASP A 127 2.81 33.01 -21.88
CA ASP A 127 2.17 31.84 -22.45
C ASP A 127 2.81 30.57 -21.86
N PRO A 128 2.06 29.70 -21.15
CA PRO A 128 2.60 28.46 -20.60
C PRO A 128 2.90 27.41 -21.69
N GLY A 129 2.36 27.57 -22.91
CA GLY A 129 2.48 26.59 -24.00
C GLY A 129 3.91 26.12 -24.28
N PRO A 130 4.87 27.03 -24.55
CA PRO A 130 6.27 26.67 -24.79
C PRO A 130 6.94 25.95 -23.61
N LEU A 131 6.60 26.30 -22.37
CA LEU A 131 7.12 25.61 -21.18
C LEU A 131 6.55 24.19 -21.08
N LEU A 132 5.25 24.01 -21.32
CA LEU A 132 4.60 22.71 -21.28
C LEU A 132 5.14 21.76 -22.36
N LEU A 133 5.42 22.27 -23.56
CA LEU A 133 6.07 21.49 -24.62
C LEU A 133 7.49 21.08 -24.21
N ALA A 134 8.28 22.01 -23.67
CA ALA A 134 9.63 21.69 -23.21
C ALA A 134 9.65 20.68 -22.04
N LEU A 135 8.63 20.69 -21.17
CA LEU A 135 8.47 19.69 -20.11
C LEU A 135 8.08 18.31 -20.67
N ASP A 136 7.26 18.26 -21.72
CA ASP A 136 6.90 16.99 -22.36
C ASP A 136 8.10 16.37 -23.11
N ASP A 137 8.87 17.19 -23.83
CA ASP A 137 10.12 16.78 -24.48
C ASP A 137 11.12 16.23 -23.45
N LEU A 138 11.36 16.97 -22.36
CA LEU A 138 12.20 16.51 -21.25
C LEU A 138 11.70 15.18 -20.66
N ASN A 139 10.39 15.06 -20.43
CA ASN A 139 9.82 13.81 -19.96
C ASN A 139 10.10 12.64 -20.93
N MET A 140 9.99 12.87 -22.23
CA MET A 140 10.22 11.83 -23.23
C MET A 140 11.70 11.45 -23.31
N GLU A 141 12.62 12.40 -23.10
CA GLU A 141 14.05 12.15 -22.95
C GLU A 141 14.35 11.32 -21.71
N VAL A 142 13.85 11.73 -20.53
CA VAL A 142 14.03 10.99 -19.27
C VAL A 142 13.47 9.58 -19.38
N LEU A 143 12.30 9.41 -20.00
CA LEU A 143 11.70 8.09 -20.19
C LEU A 143 12.57 7.19 -21.08
N ARG A 144 13.04 7.70 -22.23
CA ARG A 144 13.91 6.94 -23.15
C ARG A 144 15.22 6.56 -22.46
N TRP A 145 15.85 7.51 -21.79
CA TRP A 145 17.09 7.31 -21.05
C TRP A 145 16.92 6.27 -19.92
N ALA A 146 15.88 6.39 -19.10
CA ALA A 146 15.63 5.48 -18.00
C ALA A 146 15.36 4.05 -18.49
N MET A 147 14.56 3.89 -19.55
CA MET A 147 14.28 2.60 -20.16
C MET A 147 15.53 1.95 -20.78
N ALA A 148 16.40 2.75 -21.40
CA ALA A 148 17.67 2.27 -21.97
C ALA A 148 18.71 1.91 -20.91
N THR A 149 18.72 2.63 -19.77
CA THR A 149 19.64 2.41 -18.66
C THR A 149 19.30 1.12 -17.90
N ASN A 150 18.04 0.98 -17.49
CA ASN A 150 17.53 -0.23 -16.84
C ASN A 150 16.00 -0.27 -16.98
N HIS A 151 15.47 -1.37 -17.50
CA HIS A 151 14.04 -1.52 -17.72
C HIS A 151 13.18 -1.25 -16.47
N ARG A 152 13.60 -1.74 -15.29
CA ARG A 152 12.87 -1.54 -14.02
C ARG A 152 12.89 -0.07 -13.59
N VAL A 153 13.98 0.65 -13.85
CA VAL A 153 14.09 2.10 -13.59
C VAL A 153 13.11 2.88 -14.47
N GLY A 154 13.05 2.56 -15.76
CA GLY A 154 12.07 3.13 -16.68
C GLY A 154 10.62 2.82 -16.29
N LEU A 155 10.33 1.58 -15.85
CA LEU A 155 9.01 1.23 -15.31
C LEU A 155 8.65 2.00 -14.05
N ALA A 156 9.61 2.17 -13.12
CA ALA A 156 9.40 2.91 -11.89
C ALA A 156 9.10 4.39 -12.14
N TYR A 157 9.82 5.01 -13.07
CA TYR A 157 9.54 6.37 -13.55
C TYR A 157 8.11 6.48 -14.12
N ARG A 158 7.70 5.57 -15.01
CA ARG A 158 6.33 5.56 -15.58
C ARG A 158 5.27 5.35 -14.51
N LEU A 159 5.53 4.46 -13.56
CA LEU A 159 4.65 4.19 -12.43
C LEU A 159 4.44 5.46 -11.61
N GLY A 160 5.52 6.13 -11.20
CA GLY A 160 5.47 7.38 -10.44
C GLY A 160 4.66 8.45 -11.15
N ARG A 161 4.96 8.71 -12.43
CA ARG A 161 4.23 9.69 -13.25
C ARG A 161 2.75 9.34 -13.38
N SER A 162 2.44 8.12 -13.82
CA SER A 162 1.05 7.72 -14.08
C SER A 162 0.20 7.67 -12.82
N LEU A 163 0.80 7.29 -11.67
CA LEU A 163 0.12 7.31 -10.39
C LEU A 163 -0.17 8.75 -9.94
N ALA A 164 0.81 9.65 -10.08
CA ALA A 164 0.63 11.07 -9.80
C ALA A 164 -0.49 11.68 -10.67
N ASP A 165 -0.51 11.39 -11.98
CA ASP A 165 -1.57 11.80 -12.91
C ASP A 165 -2.95 11.27 -12.52
N THR A 166 -2.99 10.05 -11.98
CA THR A 166 -4.26 9.41 -11.54
C THR A 166 -4.85 10.16 -10.37
N VAL A 167 -4.03 10.58 -9.40
CA VAL A 167 -4.48 11.18 -8.13
C VAL A 167 -4.64 12.69 -8.16
N ARG A 168 -4.48 13.32 -9.33
CA ARG A 168 -4.63 14.77 -9.44
C ARG A 168 -6.04 15.23 -9.08
N PRO A 169 -6.19 16.47 -8.58
CA PRO A 169 -7.48 17.14 -8.61
C PRO A 169 -8.05 17.13 -10.03
N GLY A 170 -9.37 17.05 -10.15
CA GLY A 170 -10.07 17.03 -11.42
C GLY A 170 -11.57 17.00 -11.21
N ASP A 171 -12.32 17.29 -12.26
CA ASP A 171 -13.77 17.13 -12.25
C ASP A 171 -14.18 15.64 -12.26
N ALA A 172 -15.46 15.38 -12.02
CA ALA A 172 -16.02 14.02 -11.98
C ALA A 172 -15.77 13.22 -13.28
N ALA A 173 -15.85 13.88 -14.45
CA ALA A 173 -15.64 13.23 -15.73
C ALA A 173 -14.17 12.86 -15.94
N GLN A 174 -13.24 13.72 -15.52
CA GLN A 174 -11.81 13.45 -15.52
C GLN A 174 -11.47 12.27 -14.61
N LEU A 175 -12.07 12.20 -13.42
CA LEU A 175 -11.86 11.09 -12.49
C LEU A 175 -12.28 9.75 -13.12
N ALA A 176 -13.48 9.68 -13.70
CA ALA A 176 -13.98 8.49 -14.37
C ALA A 176 -13.06 8.07 -15.52
N ARG A 177 -12.59 9.02 -16.34
CA ARG A 177 -11.63 8.74 -17.43
C ARG A 177 -10.28 8.22 -16.92
N ARG A 178 -9.75 8.77 -15.82
CA ARG A 178 -8.46 8.34 -15.25
C ARG A 178 -8.51 6.91 -14.74
N PHE A 179 -9.65 6.46 -14.20
CA PHE A 179 -9.89 5.07 -13.80
C PHE A 179 -10.50 4.19 -14.91
N GLY A 180 -10.54 4.66 -16.16
CA GLY A 180 -11.05 3.94 -17.32
C GLY A 180 -10.09 2.88 -17.90
N GLY A 181 -9.24 2.25 -17.07
CA GLY A 181 -8.33 1.18 -17.49
C GLY A 181 -6.86 1.43 -17.11
N ARG A 182 -6.46 2.68 -16.84
CA ARG A 182 -5.09 3.04 -16.40
C ARG A 182 -4.66 2.28 -15.15
N GLN A 183 -5.58 2.07 -14.21
CA GLN A 183 -5.35 1.33 -12.97
C GLN A 183 -4.88 -0.11 -13.21
N ILE A 184 -5.29 -0.73 -14.31
CA ILE A 184 -4.86 -2.08 -14.69
C ILE A 184 -3.38 -2.06 -15.04
N GLN A 185 -2.97 -1.06 -15.83
CA GLN A 185 -1.58 -0.91 -16.23
C GLN A 185 -0.68 -0.54 -15.04
N ILE A 186 -1.13 0.36 -14.15
CA ILE A 186 -0.42 0.68 -12.90
C ILE A 186 -0.27 -0.60 -12.04
N SER A 187 -1.33 -1.40 -11.95
CA SER A 187 -1.30 -2.66 -11.18
C SER A 187 -0.30 -3.67 -11.73
N ARG A 188 -0.13 -3.74 -13.06
CA ARG A 188 0.88 -4.57 -13.71
C ARG A 188 2.30 -4.10 -13.40
N TRP A 189 2.57 -2.80 -13.52
CA TRP A 189 3.90 -2.26 -13.17
C TRP A 189 4.24 -2.46 -11.69
N LEU A 190 3.26 -2.33 -10.79
CA LEU A 190 3.45 -2.62 -9.37
C LEU A 190 3.81 -4.09 -9.13
N GLU A 191 3.23 -5.01 -9.88
CA GLU A 191 3.54 -6.45 -9.82
C GLU A 191 4.95 -6.75 -10.33
N GLU A 192 5.33 -6.17 -11.46
CA GLU A 192 6.67 -6.31 -12.05
C GLU A 192 7.78 -5.75 -11.14
N LEU A 193 7.48 -4.68 -10.39
CA LEU A 193 8.40 -4.04 -9.46
C LEU A 193 8.28 -4.57 -8.01
N ALA A 194 7.40 -5.54 -7.74
CA ALA A 194 7.07 -5.94 -6.37
C ALA A 194 8.26 -6.45 -5.55
N THR A 195 9.26 -7.07 -6.20
CA THR A 195 10.44 -7.64 -5.54
C THR A 195 11.50 -6.59 -5.17
N VAL A 196 11.48 -5.44 -5.84
CA VAL A 196 12.49 -4.37 -5.67
C VAL A 196 11.94 -3.17 -4.89
N LEU A 197 10.62 -3.00 -4.87
CA LEU A 197 9.94 -2.00 -4.05
C LEU A 197 10.07 -2.31 -2.54
N PRO A 198 9.80 -1.32 -1.66
CA PRO A 198 9.71 -1.57 -0.23
C PRO A 198 8.75 -2.73 0.09
N PRO A 199 9.04 -3.56 1.12
CA PRO A 199 8.19 -4.71 1.47
C PRO A 199 6.71 -4.33 1.61
N TYR A 200 5.83 -5.21 1.15
CA TYR A 200 4.36 -5.05 1.12
C TYR A 200 3.81 -3.90 0.27
N SER A 201 4.62 -2.90 -0.10
CA SER A 201 4.14 -1.66 -0.75
C SER A 201 3.36 -1.92 -2.03
N ALA A 202 3.90 -2.74 -2.94
CA ALA A 202 3.25 -3.08 -4.20
C ALA A 202 1.89 -3.77 -3.98
N ALA A 203 1.85 -4.79 -3.11
CA ALA A 203 0.62 -5.54 -2.85
C ALA A 203 -0.47 -4.67 -2.20
N VAL A 204 -0.07 -3.83 -1.24
CA VAL A 204 -0.96 -2.90 -0.52
C VAL A 204 -1.54 -1.86 -1.48
N VAL A 205 -0.70 -1.21 -2.28
CA VAL A 205 -1.15 -0.17 -3.21
C VAL A 205 -1.99 -0.76 -4.35
N ARG A 206 -1.67 -1.96 -4.86
CA ARG A 206 -2.52 -2.65 -5.85
C ARG A 206 -3.93 -2.90 -5.32
N ARG A 207 -4.06 -3.38 -4.08
CA ARG A 207 -5.37 -3.64 -3.45
C ARG A 207 -6.16 -2.36 -3.19
N SER A 208 -5.48 -1.33 -2.68
CA SER A 208 -6.07 -0.01 -2.49
C SER A 208 -6.53 0.58 -3.84
N LEU A 209 -5.69 0.55 -4.88
CA LEU A 209 -6.04 1.02 -6.21
C LEU A 209 -7.24 0.29 -6.82
N ALA A 210 -7.35 -1.02 -6.65
CA ALA A 210 -8.52 -1.79 -7.07
C ALA A 210 -9.79 -1.37 -6.30
N THR A 211 -9.67 -1.12 -4.99
CA THR A 211 -10.78 -0.66 -4.15
C THR A 211 -11.26 0.73 -4.57
N TRP A 212 -10.34 1.64 -4.90
CA TRP A 212 -10.64 2.95 -5.44
C TRP A 212 -11.28 2.86 -6.83
N ALA A 213 -10.76 2.02 -7.72
CA ALA A 213 -11.34 1.82 -9.04
C ALA A 213 -12.79 1.32 -8.95
N ASN A 214 -13.08 0.37 -8.07
CA ASN A 214 -14.43 -0.12 -7.82
C ASN A 214 -15.34 0.99 -7.27
N ALA A 215 -14.85 1.84 -6.38
CA ALA A 215 -15.63 2.95 -5.84
C ALA A 215 -15.95 4.02 -6.91
N VAL A 216 -14.98 4.35 -7.77
CA VAL A 216 -15.17 5.28 -8.90
C VAL A 216 -16.18 4.70 -9.91
N ASP A 217 -16.08 3.40 -10.21
CA ASP A 217 -17.00 2.70 -11.10
C ASP A 217 -18.44 2.66 -10.57
N GLN A 218 -18.62 2.37 -9.27
CA GLN A 218 -19.93 2.45 -8.59
C GLN A 218 -20.51 3.87 -8.62
N ALA A 219 -19.68 4.87 -8.31
CA ALA A 219 -20.09 6.27 -8.36
C ALA A 219 -20.48 6.71 -9.78
N GLY A 220 -19.74 6.27 -10.80
CA GLY A 220 -20.01 6.55 -12.21
C GLY A 220 -21.32 5.93 -12.72
N ARG A 221 -21.76 4.80 -12.15
CA ARG A 221 -23.07 4.19 -12.41
C ARG A 221 -24.22 4.84 -11.64
N GLY A 222 -23.94 5.81 -10.76
CA GLY A 222 -24.94 6.48 -9.96
C GLY A 222 -25.50 5.64 -8.81
N ASP A 223 -24.72 4.73 -8.23
CA ASP A 223 -25.14 3.97 -7.05
C ASP A 223 -25.42 4.93 -5.87
N PRO A 224 -26.68 4.99 -5.35
CA PRO A 224 -27.05 5.91 -4.28
C PRO A 224 -26.41 5.58 -2.93
N ALA A 225 -25.84 4.38 -2.77
CA ALA A 225 -25.09 3.99 -1.57
C ALA A 225 -23.59 4.32 -1.67
N ALA A 226 -23.09 4.65 -2.87
CA ALA A 226 -21.69 4.97 -3.11
C ALA A 226 -21.39 6.46 -2.88
N PRO A 227 -20.12 6.83 -2.60
CA PRO A 227 -19.69 8.22 -2.61
C PRO A 227 -19.88 8.84 -3.99
N THR A 228 -20.15 10.14 -4.07
CA THR A 228 -20.20 10.82 -5.37
C THR A 228 -18.79 10.92 -5.97
N LEU A 229 -18.69 11.07 -7.30
CA LEU A 229 -17.40 11.31 -7.96
C LEU A 229 -16.69 12.57 -7.44
N ALA A 230 -17.43 13.59 -7.01
CA ALA A 230 -16.87 14.80 -6.41
C ALA A 230 -16.28 14.53 -5.02
N ASP A 231 -16.92 13.68 -4.21
CA ASP A 231 -16.38 13.28 -2.91
C ASP A 231 -15.12 12.43 -3.05
N LEU A 232 -15.10 11.52 -4.02
CA LEU A 232 -13.91 10.74 -4.35
C LEU A 232 -12.77 11.63 -4.85
N ALA A 233 -13.04 12.58 -5.75
CA ALA A 233 -12.03 13.50 -6.29
C ALA A 233 -11.35 14.35 -5.20
N ARG A 234 -12.11 14.74 -4.16
CA ARG A 234 -11.58 15.53 -3.03
C ARG A 234 -10.56 14.75 -2.20
N GLU A 235 -10.84 13.49 -1.92
CA GLU A 235 -9.98 12.64 -1.08
C GLU A 235 -8.87 11.93 -1.86
N LEU A 236 -8.97 11.87 -3.19
CA LEU A 236 -7.99 11.17 -4.01
C LEU A 236 -6.58 11.77 -3.92
N ARG A 237 -6.46 13.09 -3.71
CA ARG A 237 -5.15 13.72 -3.47
C ARG A 237 -4.50 13.20 -2.20
N ASN A 238 -5.25 13.14 -1.10
CA ASN A 238 -4.80 12.60 0.18
C ASN A 238 -4.42 11.12 0.04
N GLN A 239 -5.18 10.37 -0.77
CA GLN A 239 -4.85 8.99 -1.11
C GLN A 239 -3.51 8.88 -1.86
N GLY A 240 -3.28 9.78 -2.81
CA GLY A 240 -2.02 9.84 -3.57
C GLY A 240 -0.80 10.01 -2.67
N ASP A 241 -0.89 10.85 -1.65
CA ASP A 241 0.19 11.03 -0.68
C ASP A 241 0.49 9.76 0.11
N LEU A 242 -0.54 9.01 0.53
CA LEU A 242 -0.36 7.71 1.17
C LEU A 242 0.28 6.69 0.23
N TRP A 243 -0.19 6.58 -1.02
CA TRP A 243 0.40 5.68 -2.00
C TRP A 243 1.87 6.01 -2.26
N ARG A 244 2.20 7.30 -2.45
CA ARG A 244 3.58 7.75 -2.61
C ARG A 244 4.44 7.42 -1.40
N GLY A 245 3.93 7.69 -0.18
CA GLY A 245 4.64 7.37 1.06
C GLY A 245 4.97 5.88 1.17
N VAL A 246 4.00 5.02 0.86
CA VAL A 246 4.16 3.56 0.89
C VAL A 246 5.14 3.06 -0.16
N LEU A 247 5.02 3.51 -1.42
CA LEU A 247 5.88 3.06 -2.51
C LEU A 247 7.33 3.56 -2.40
N THR A 248 7.53 4.70 -1.76
CA THR A 248 8.86 5.28 -1.58
C THR A 248 9.50 4.94 -0.23
N GLY A 249 8.82 4.14 0.60
CA GLY A 249 9.31 3.71 1.91
C GLY A 249 9.25 4.79 3.00
N GLY A 250 8.67 5.97 2.71
CA GLY A 250 8.43 7.01 3.72
C GLY A 250 7.32 6.66 4.71
N LEU A 251 6.47 5.68 4.38
CA LEU A 251 5.46 5.11 5.25
C LEU A 251 5.50 3.58 5.14
N HIS A 252 5.93 2.89 6.20
CA HIS A 252 5.88 1.43 6.18
C HIS A 252 4.44 0.97 6.50
N PRO A 253 3.77 0.18 5.64
CA PRO A 253 2.33 -0.11 5.83
C PRO A 253 1.99 -0.86 7.13
N ARG A 254 2.94 -1.58 7.73
CA ARG A 254 2.75 -2.22 9.04
C ARG A 254 2.56 -1.22 10.17
N ASP A 255 3.14 -0.02 10.06
CA ASP A 255 3.08 0.99 11.11
C ASP A 255 1.66 1.60 11.23
N LEU A 256 0.79 1.27 10.28
CA LEU A 256 -0.63 1.65 10.29
C LEU A 256 -1.53 0.63 10.99
N LEU A 257 -0.99 -0.55 11.32
CA LEU A 257 -1.74 -1.63 11.96
C LEU A 257 -1.75 -1.44 13.48
N ASP A 258 -2.91 -1.69 14.09
CA ASP A 258 -3.07 -1.76 15.54
C ASP A 258 -3.26 -3.21 16.03
N GLU A 259 -3.29 -3.40 17.35
CA GLU A 259 -3.50 -4.72 17.96
C GLU A 259 -4.80 -5.39 17.49
N GLU A 260 -5.85 -4.60 17.26
CA GLU A 260 -7.12 -5.09 16.74
C GLU A 260 -6.97 -5.67 15.33
N ASP A 261 -6.21 -5.01 14.45
CA ASP A 261 -5.93 -5.54 13.11
C ASP A 261 -5.25 -6.91 13.17
N TYR A 262 -4.27 -7.09 14.05
CA TYR A 262 -3.60 -8.38 14.24
C TYR A 262 -4.55 -9.46 14.73
N ALA A 263 -5.46 -9.13 15.66
CA ALA A 263 -6.51 -10.06 16.09
C ALA A 263 -7.43 -10.47 14.93
N VAL A 264 -7.76 -9.53 14.04
CA VAL A 264 -8.59 -9.87 12.88
C VAL A 264 -7.82 -10.69 11.83
N VAL A 265 -6.52 -10.44 11.62
CA VAL A 265 -5.67 -11.31 10.78
C VAL A 265 -5.68 -12.74 11.34
N ALA A 266 -5.44 -12.90 12.65
CA ALA A 266 -5.44 -14.20 13.30
C ALA A 266 -6.79 -14.91 13.14
N ARG A 267 -7.91 -14.18 13.35
CA ARG A 267 -9.26 -14.72 13.15
C ARG A 267 -9.50 -15.16 11.69
N ASN A 268 -9.12 -14.33 10.73
CA ASN A 268 -9.29 -14.62 9.31
C ASN A 268 -8.48 -15.85 8.89
N LEU A 269 -7.24 -15.97 9.36
CA LEU A 269 -6.41 -17.16 9.14
C LEU A 269 -7.10 -18.40 9.71
N ILE A 270 -7.57 -18.37 10.96
CA ILE A 270 -8.26 -19.51 11.58
C ILE A 270 -9.51 -19.91 10.78
N ILE A 271 -10.33 -18.95 10.32
CA ILE A 271 -11.56 -19.23 9.55
C ILE A 271 -11.22 -19.85 8.20
N ARG A 272 -10.25 -19.27 7.49
CA ARG A 272 -9.86 -19.68 6.14
C ARG A 272 -9.17 -21.05 6.14
N ASP A 273 -8.44 -21.35 7.21
CA ASP A 273 -7.65 -22.57 7.37
C ASP A 273 -8.45 -23.75 7.96
N ARG A 274 -9.75 -23.58 8.26
CA ARG A 274 -10.60 -24.67 8.80
C ARG A 274 -10.60 -25.94 7.94
N ARG A 275 -10.44 -25.83 6.62
CA ARG A 275 -10.40 -27.00 5.72
C ARG A 275 -9.03 -27.67 5.69
N LEU A 276 -7.94 -26.90 5.66
CA LEU A 276 -6.59 -27.44 5.64
C LEU A 276 -6.18 -28.00 7.01
N VAL A 277 -6.57 -27.33 8.10
CA VAL A 277 -6.40 -27.85 9.46
C VAL A 277 -7.22 -29.13 9.66
N ALA A 278 -8.47 -29.17 9.19
CA ALA A 278 -9.28 -30.40 9.26
C ALA A 278 -8.73 -31.54 8.39
N GLN A 279 -8.12 -31.22 7.24
CA GLN A 279 -7.55 -32.21 6.33
C GLN A 279 -6.17 -32.70 6.81
N ALA A 280 -5.33 -31.84 7.38
CA ALA A 280 -4.07 -32.20 8.03
C ALA A 280 -4.31 -33.01 9.32
N ALA A 281 -5.31 -32.64 10.12
CA ALA A 281 -5.72 -33.42 11.29
C ALA A 281 -6.24 -34.82 10.90
N ARG A 282 -6.93 -34.93 9.76
CA ARG A 282 -7.47 -36.21 9.29
C ARG A 282 -6.44 -37.07 8.53
N GLY A 283 -5.46 -36.46 7.87
CA GLY A 283 -4.45 -37.16 7.04
C GLY A 283 -3.16 -37.54 7.77
N ILE A 284 -2.68 -36.70 8.71
CA ILE A 284 -1.40 -36.92 9.40
C ILE A 284 -1.61 -37.28 10.88
N PHE A 285 -2.50 -36.55 11.57
CA PHE A 285 -2.75 -36.82 12.99
C PHE A 285 -3.57 -38.10 13.18
N TRP A 286 -4.58 -38.38 12.37
CA TRP A 286 -5.40 -39.59 12.55
C TRP A 286 -4.61 -40.92 12.47
N PRO A 287 -3.77 -41.18 11.44
CA PRO A 287 -3.06 -42.45 11.35
C PRO A 287 -1.87 -42.59 12.31
N VAL A 288 -1.40 -41.50 12.96
CA VAL A 288 -0.28 -41.55 13.93
C VAL A 288 -0.79 -41.45 15.37
N LEU A 289 -1.71 -40.52 15.65
CA LEU A 289 -2.25 -40.27 16.99
C LEU A 289 -3.16 -41.41 17.44
N VAL A 290 -3.98 -42.00 16.54
CA VAL A 290 -4.88 -43.11 16.89
C VAL A 290 -4.11 -44.36 17.33
N PRO A 291 -3.12 -44.88 16.57
CA PRO A 291 -2.36 -46.04 17.05
C PRO A 291 -1.47 -45.70 18.25
N LEU A 292 -0.93 -44.48 18.35
CA LEU A 292 -0.15 -44.06 19.51
C LEU A 292 -1.00 -44.01 20.79
N LEU A 293 -2.22 -43.45 20.71
CA LEU A 293 -3.20 -43.50 21.79
C LEU A 293 -3.63 -44.93 22.08
N ALA A 294 -3.85 -45.76 21.06
CA ALA A 294 -4.20 -47.18 21.26
C ALA A 294 -3.10 -47.94 22.00
N VAL A 295 -1.83 -47.73 21.63
CA VAL A 295 -0.66 -48.32 22.31
C VAL A 295 -0.55 -47.78 23.74
N LEU A 296 -0.73 -46.48 23.94
CA LEU A 296 -0.72 -45.87 25.27
C LEU A 296 -1.83 -46.44 26.17
N PHE A 297 -3.05 -46.58 25.65
CA PHE A 297 -4.17 -47.22 26.34
C PHE A 297 -3.91 -48.71 26.61
N ALA A 298 -3.27 -49.43 25.68
CA ALA A 298 -2.91 -50.84 25.87
C ALA A 298 -1.84 -51.02 26.96
N VAL A 299 -0.81 -50.16 26.98
CA VAL A 299 0.25 -50.16 28.01
C VAL A 299 -0.33 -49.82 29.38
N VAL A 300 -1.18 -48.79 29.47
CA VAL A 300 -1.82 -48.37 30.73
C VAL A 300 -2.83 -49.40 31.21
N GLY A 301 -3.63 -49.98 30.30
CA GLY A 301 -4.57 -51.06 30.61
C GLY A 301 -3.87 -52.33 31.07
N GLY A 302 -2.78 -52.74 30.41
CA GLY A 302 -1.95 -53.88 30.82
C GLY A 302 -1.26 -53.65 32.17
N SER A 303 -0.76 -52.44 32.42
CA SER A 303 -0.15 -52.06 33.69
C SER A 303 -1.16 -52.05 34.85
N ALA A 304 -2.39 -51.58 34.61
CA ALA A 304 -3.46 -51.59 35.60
C ALA A 304 -4.00 -53.00 35.89
N ALA A 305 -3.91 -53.93 34.93
CA ALA A 305 -4.28 -55.33 35.11
C ALA A 305 -3.20 -56.13 35.86
N ALA A 306 -1.91 -55.82 35.66
CA ALA A 306 -0.78 -56.50 36.30
C ALA A 306 -0.46 -56.00 37.71
N ALA A 307 -0.95 -54.82 38.11
CA ALA A 307 -0.71 -54.26 39.43
C ALA A 307 -1.56 -54.98 40.51
N ALA A 308 -0.92 -55.81 41.34
CA ALA A 308 -1.50 -56.34 42.56
C ALA A 308 -1.56 -55.23 43.64
N GLY A 309 -2.68 -54.51 43.70
CA GLY A 309 -2.87 -53.41 44.64
C GLY A 309 -4.26 -52.74 44.56
N SER A 310 -4.58 -51.90 45.56
CA SER A 310 -5.89 -51.26 45.71
C SER A 310 -6.28 -50.43 44.47
N PRO A 311 -7.59 -50.28 44.18
CA PRO A 311 -8.09 -49.60 42.97
C PRO A 311 -7.57 -48.16 42.81
N THR A 312 -7.33 -47.49 43.95
CA THR A 312 -6.85 -46.11 44.02
C THR A 312 -5.43 -45.95 43.50
N THR A 313 -4.50 -46.83 43.88
CA THR A 313 -3.09 -46.78 43.45
C THR A 313 -2.96 -47.05 41.95
N ARG A 314 -3.82 -47.92 41.40
CA ARG A 314 -3.89 -48.19 39.96
C ARG A 314 -4.36 -46.98 39.15
N ALA A 315 -5.35 -46.25 39.67
CA ALA A 315 -5.86 -45.04 39.02
C ALA A 315 -4.82 -43.90 39.00
N THR A 316 -4.08 -43.70 40.09
CA THR A 316 -3.08 -42.62 40.19
C THR A 316 -1.87 -42.86 39.27
N VAL A 317 -1.37 -44.09 39.18
CA VAL A 317 -0.25 -44.42 38.27
C VAL A 317 -0.67 -44.31 36.79
N ALA A 318 -1.88 -44.75 36.45
CA ALA A 318 -2.43 -44.60 35.11
C ALA A 318 -2.58 -43.12 34.70
N LEU A 319 -3.12 -42.27 35.59
CA LEU A 319 -3.30 -40.84 35.31
C LEU A 319 -1.97 -40.09 35.17
N LEU A 320 -0.99 -40.37 36.03
CA LEU A 320 0.32 -39.72 35.98
C LEU A 320 1.13 -40.17 34.76
N GLY A 321 1.11 -41.47 34.43
CA GLY A 321 1.78 -42.01 33.24
C GLY A 321 1.17 -41.50 31.92
N LEU A 322 -0.16 -41.41 31.86
CA LEU A 322 -0.87 -40.80 30.72
C LEU A 322 -0.54 -39.32 30.58
N GLY A 323 -0.56 -38.56 31.68
CA GLY A 323 -0.26 -37.12 31.68
C GLY A 323 1.18 -36.82 31.24
N ALA A 324 2.16 -37.57 31.76
CA ALA A 324 3.56 -37.41 31.41
C ALA A 324 3.85 -37.83 29.96
N GLY A 325 3.28 -38.95 29.51
CA GLY A 325 3.41 -39.42 28.13
C GLY A 325 2.81 -38.46 27.12
N LEU A 326 1.58 -37.98 27.36
CA LEU A 326 0.93 -36.98 26.52
C LEU A 326 1.70 -35.66 26.46
N ALA A 327 2.26 -35.19 27.59
CA ALA A 327 3.05 -33.97 27.63
C ALA A 327 4.37 -34.10 26.84
N ALA A 328 5.06 -35.24 26.94
CA ALA A 328 6.30 -35.50 26.21
C ALA A 328 6.05 -35.62 24.70
N ILE A 329 5.01 -36.36 24.29
CA ILE A 329 4.59 -36.49 22.89
C ILE A 329 4.18 -35.13 22.32
N TRP A 330 3.38 -34.36 23.08
CA TRP A 330 2.99 -33.02 22.68
C TRP A 330 4.21 -32.13 22.45
N ARG A 331 5.19 -32.13 23.36
CA ARG A 331 6.40 -31.30 23.23
C ARG A 331 7.31 -31.72 22.06
N SER A 332 7.39 -33.02 21.77
CA SER A 332 8.20 -33.55 20.67
C SER A 332 7.58 -33.30 19.28
N VAL A 333 6.25 -33.35 19.18
CA VAL A 333 5.55 -33.21 17.88
C VAL A 333 5.17 -31.76 17.59
N SER A 334 4.82 -30.97 18.62
CA SER A 334 4.33 -29.60 18.42
C SER A 334 5.38 -28.64 17.87
N GLY A 335 6.64 -28.70 18.32
CA GLY A 335 7.67 -27.73 17.89
C GLY A 335 7.92 -27.73 16.37
N PRO A 336 8.33 -28.87 15.78
CA PRO A 336 8.59 -28.97 14.34
C PRO A 336 7.32 -28.84 13.50
N ALA A 337 6.18 -29.39 13.95
CA ALA A 337 4.92 -29.28 13.22
C ALA A 337 4.39 -27.85 13.18
N LEU A 338 4.55 -27.08 14.26
CA LEU A 338 4.18 -25.66 14.29
C LEU A 338 5.13 -24.81 13.45
N ALA A 339 6.42 -25.13 13.39
CA ALA A 339 7.38 -24.42 12.53
C ALA A 339 7.09 -24.66 11.04
N VAL A 340 6.81 -25.90 10.64
CA VAL A 340 6.42 -26.24 9.26
C VAL A 340 5.05 -25.64 8.92
N ALA A 341 4.07 -25.72 9.83
CA ALA A 341 2.77 -25.08 9.65
C ALA A 341 2.89 -23.55 9.56
N ALA A 342 3.79 -22.93 10.32
CA ALA A 342 4.04 -21.49 10.24
C ALA A 342 4.66 -21.09 8.90
N GLU A 343 5.59 -21.88 8.36
CA GLU A 343 6.20 -21.59 7.06
C GLU A 343 5.22 -21.83 5.90
N VAL A 344 4.39 -22.89 5.97
CA VAL A 344 3.31 -23.14 5.01
C VAL A 344 2.22 -22.05 5.07
N ASN A 345 1.93 -21.52 6.25
CA ASN A 345 0.95 -20.46 6.45
C ASN A 345 1.50 -19.05 6.20
N ARG A 346 2.81 -18.90 6.02
CA ARG A 346 3.46 -17.60 5.82
C ARG A 346 2.91 -16.83 4.62
N PRO A 347 2.70 -17.42 3.42
CA PRO A 347 2.10 -16.71 2.29
C PRO A 347 0.67 -16.26 2.57
N LEU A 348 -0.11 -17.05 3.31
CA LEU A 348 -1.48 -16.71 3.70
C LEU A 348 -1.48 -15.55 4.69
N LEU A 349 -0.64 -15.62 5.71
CA LEU A 349 -0.43 -14.55 6.69
C LEU A 349 -0.03 -13.26 5.99
N ASP A 350 0.95 -13.31 5.10
CA ASP A 350 1.39 -12.14 4.32
C ASP A 350 0.24 -11.57 3.46
N SER A 351 -0.59 -12.43 2.89
CA SER A 351 -1.74 -12.01 2.08
C SER A 351 -2.87 -11.35 2.90
N GLU A 352 -3.09 -11.79 4.13
CA GLU A 352 -4.09 -11.22 5.06
C GLU A 352 -3.56 -9.92 5.69
N LEU A 353 -2.26 -9.89 6.06
CA LEU A 353 -1.59 -8.67 6.50
C LEU A 353 -1.64 -7.60 5.41
N ALA A 354 -1.31 -7.93 4.16
CA ALA A 354 -1.43 -7.00 3.05
C ALA A 354 -2.88 -6.52 2.83
N ALA A 355 -3.89 -7.36 3.12
CA ALA A 355 -5.30 -6.95 3.07
C ALA A 355 -5.59 -5.86 4.11
N ARG A 356 -5.15 -6.07 5.35
CA ARG A 356 -5.38 -5.13 6.46
C ARG A 356 -4.63 -3.83 6.28
N MET A 357 -3.38 -3.92 5.86
CA MET A 357 -2.59 -2.75 5.51
C MET A 357 -3.28 -1.93 4.41
N ALA A 358 -3.83 -2.56 3.38
CA ALA A 358 -4.58 -1.86 2.33
C ALA A 358 -5.83 -1.14 2.88
N VAL A 359 -6.59 -1.79 3.77
CA VAL A 359 -7.74 -1.16 4.44
C VAL A 359 -7.32 0.08 5.23
N ARG A 360 -6.17 0.06 5.92
CA ARG A 360 -5.66 1.22 6.66
C ARG A 360 -5.13 2.32 5.74
N VAL A 361 -4.54 1.96 4.60
CA VAL A 361 -4.14 2.90 3.54
C VAL A 361 -5.36 3.55 2.87
N ASP A 362 -6.52 2.91 2.86
CA ASP A 362 -7.78 3.41 2.29
C ASP A 362 -8.58 4.36 3.21
N ARG A 363 -7.94 4.93 4.26
CA ARG A 363 -8.59 5.92 5.16
C ARG A 363 -9.24 7.11 4.42
N PRO A 364 -8.62 7.72 3.38
CA PRO A 364 -9.28 8.76 2.60
C PRO A 364 -10.56 8.28 1.90
N LEU A 365 -10.58 7.04 1.39
CA LEU A 365 -11.79 6.44 0.81
C LEU A 365 -12.89 6.22 1.86
N ALA A 366 -12.51 5.77 3.06
CA ALA A 366 -13.44 5.64 4.17
C ALA A 366 -14.05 7.00 4.54
N THR A 367 -13.25 8.07 4.51
CA THR A 367 -13.72 9.44 4.75
C THR A 367 -14.75 9.88 3.70
N ALA A 368 -14.48 9.63 2.41
CA ALA A 368 -15.44 9.91 1.34
C ALA A 368 -16.76 9.14 1.52
N ARG A 369 -16.70 7.86 1.92
CA ARG A 369 -17.89 7.03 2.22
C ARG A 369 -18.70 7.55 3.40
N GLN A 370 -18.03 8.00 4.46
CA GLN A 370 -18.71 8.56 5.63
C GLN A 370 -19.41 9.88 5.31
N ALA A 371 -18.76 10.76 4.53
CA ALA A 371 -19.35 12.02 4.07
C ALA A 371 -20.62 11.79 3.23
N ALA A 372 -20.58 10.82 2.32
CA ALA A 372 -21.73 10.43 1.51
C ALA A 372 -22.88 9.87 2.37
N GLY A 373 -22.56 8.97 3.32
CA GLY A 373 -23.55 8.41 4.24
C GLY A 373 -24.23 9.45 5.14
N ALA A 374 -23.48 10.44 5.62
CA ALA A 374 -24.04 11.55 6.40
C ALA A 374 -25.01 12.41 5.56
N THR A 375 -24.68 12.65 4.29
CA THR A 375 -25.51 13.41 3.35
C THR A 375 -26.81 12.68 3.02
N ALA A 376 -26.73 11.36 2.75
CA ALA A 376 -27.89 10.51 2.49
C ALA A 376 -28.85 10.40 3.71
N ARG A 377 -28.32 10.40 4.94
CA ARG A 377 -29.15 10.41 6.16
C ARG A 377 -29.89 11.74 6.33
N ARG A 378 -29.21 12.87 6.09
CA ARG A 378 -29.84 14.21 6.15
C ARG A 378 -30.94 14.38 5.11
N SER A 379 -30.76 13.89 3.88
CA SER A 379 -31.79 13.98 2.84
C SER A 379 -33.03 13.14 3.17
N ARG A 380 -32.86 11.95 3.77
CA ARG A 380 -33.98 11.13 4.26
C ARG A 380 -34.75 11.78 5.40
N GLN A 381 -34.06 12.43 6.35
CA GLN A 381 -34.72 13.13 7.46
C GLN A 381 -35.44 14.42 7.01
N ARG A 382 -34.98 15.05 5.92
CA ARG A 382 -35.58 16.29 5.40
C ARG A 382 -36.75 16.08 4.45
N ARG A 383 -37.11 14.84 4.10
CA ARG A 383 -38.33 14.52 3.36
C ARG A 383 -39.44 14.19 4.38
N PRO A 384 -40.35 15.13 4.72
CA PRO A 384 -41.46 14.79 5.60
C PRO A 384 -42.36 13.81 4.86
N ALA A 385 -42.87 12.81 5.58
CA ALA A 385 -43.96 11.98 5.09
C ALA A 385 -45.10 12.90 4.66
N GLU A 386 -45.40 12.92 3.37
CA GLU A 386 -46.55 13.59 2.80
C GLU A 386 -47.79 12.92 3.42
N PRO A 387 -48.59 13.61 4.26
CA PRO A 387 -49.74 12.99 4.85
C PRO A 387 -50.80 12.83 3.77
N ASP A 388 -51.12 11.58 3.51
CA ASP A 388 -52.26 11.07 2.78
C ASP A 388 -53.56 11.81 3.17
N ARG A 389 -53.81 12.96 2.53
CA ARG A 389 -55.05 13.73 2.67
C ARG A 389 -55.95 13.45 1.48
N ARG A 390 -56.64 12.32 1.59
CA ARG A 390 -58.05 12.10 1.20
C ARG A 390 -58.67 13.26 0.41
N SER A 391 -58.62 13.13 -0.91
CA SER A 391 -59.59 13.77 -1.79
C SER A 391 -60.97 13.16 -1.54
N LYS A 392 -61.82 13.89 -0.81
CA LYS A 392 -63.26 13.62 -0.69
C LYS A 392 -63.99 14.96 -0.75
N TYR A 393 -64.07 15.57 -1.92
CA TYR A 393 -65.15 16.49 -2.29
C TYR A 393 -65.25 16.52 -3.83
N VAL A 394 -66.13 15.67 -4.37
CA VAL A 394 -66.72 15.89 -5.70
C VAL A 394 -68.21 16.11 -5.44
N ALA A 395 -68.66 17.33 -5.65
CA ALA A 395 -70.07 17.69 -5.70
C ALA A 395 -70.69 17.16 -7.00
N PRO A 396 -71.98 16.77 -7.00
CA PRO A 396 -72.63 16.25 -8.20
C PRO A 396 -72.98 17.40 -9.16
N LEU A 397 -72.40 17.39 -10.36
CA LEU A 397 -72.85 18.23 -11.45
C LEU A 397 -74.08 17.61 -12.10
N SER A 398 -75.14 18.41 -12.13
CA SER A 398 -76.45 18.08 -12.68
C SER A 398 -76.40 17.95 -14.20
N ARG A 399 -77.23 17.05 -14.71
CA ARG A 399 -77.42 16.70 -16.12
C ARG A 399 -78.34 17.73 -16.77
N ALA A 400 -77.82 18.50 -17.72
CA ALA A 400 -78.62 19.22 -18.70
C ALA A 400 -77.82 19.35 -20.00
N ASP A 401 -78.37 18.69 -21.01
CA ASP A 401 -78.33 19.01 -22.43
C ASP A 401 -77.00 18.95 -23.19
N LEU A 402 -76.82 17.81 -23.86
CA LEU A 402 -76.36 17.79 -25.26
C LEU A 402 -77.40 16.97 -26.06
N PRO A 403 -77.62 17.29 -27.35
CA PRO A 403 -78.63 16.64 -28.19
C PRO A 403 -78.40 15.14 -28.38
#